data_AF-A0A1I7U3H7-F1
#
_entry.id   AF-A0A1I7U3H7-F1
#
_cell.length_a   1.000
_cell.length_b   1.000
_cell.length_c   1.000
_cell.angle_alpha   90.00
_cell.angle_beta   90.00
_cell.angle_gamma   90.00
#
_symmetry.space_group_name_H-M   'P 1'
#
loop_
_entity.id
_entity.type
_entity.pdbx_description
1 polymer ?
#
loop_
_entity_poly.entity_id
_entity_poly.type
_entity_poly.pdbx_seq_one_letter_code
_entity_poly.pdbx_strand_id
1 'polypeptide(L)'
;MILHSRRLPHHAEWYMFAFDNNYFFVERLVKELSKFDSHLPIYTILRDSNTNIPHKPVLIFSRFALNTFYDLQEDNCSENVENVEEWLSTCMSIPPITISIDKMRKSR
;
A
#
# COMPACT_ATOMS: atom_id res chain seq x y z
N MET A 1 -0.82 9.78 -29.02
CA MET A 1 -0.25 10.57 -27.91
C MET A 1 -1.41 11.21 -27.14
N ILE A 2 -1.87 10.56 -26.08
CA ILE A 2 -2.82 11.14 -25.13
C ILE A 2 -2.17 11.01 -23.76
N LEU A 3 -1.44 12.04 -23.34
CA LEU A 3 -0.97 12.18 -21.97
C LEU A 3 -2.19 12.46 -21.09
N HIS A 4 -2.89 11.40 -20.67
CA HIS A 4 -3.84 11.51 -19.57
C HIS A 4 -3.06 12.06 -18.39
N SER A 5 -3.38 13.27 -17.94
CA SER A 5 -2.83 13.84 -16.72
C SER A 5 -3.28 12.95 -15.56
N ARG A 6 -2.51 11.89 -15.27
CA ARG A 6 -2.63 11.00 -14.09
C ARG A 6 -2.22 11.78 -12.84
N ARG A 7 -2.85 12.92 -12.59
CA ARG A 7 -2.62 13.68 -11.37
C ARG A 7 -3.52 13.10 -10.30
N LEU A 8 -2.90 12.35 -9.41
CA LEU A 8 -3.50 11.99 -8.14
C LEU A 8 -4.12 13.23 -7.46
N PRO A 9 -5.29 13.11 -6.83
CA PRO A 9 -5.92 14.22 -6.11
C PRO A 9 -4.92 14.92 -5.21
N HIS A 10 -4.73 16.24 -5.40
CA HIS A 10 -3.63 16.97 -4.77
C HIS A 10 -3.71 17.05 -3.24
N HIS A 11 -4.81 16.62 -2.64
CA HIS A 11 -5.08 16.74 -1.21
C HIS A 11 -4.87 15.44 -0.41
N ALA A 12 -4.61 14.31 -1.08
CA ALA A 12 -4.42 13.04 -0.40
C ALA A 12 -2.92 12.69 -0.27
N GLU A 13 -2.52 12.42 0.98
CA GLU A 13 -1.17 11.98 1.36
C GLU A 13 -0.98 10.46 1.24
N TRP A 14 -2.07 9.72 1.41
CA TRP A 14 -2.09 8.26 1.43
C TRP A 14 -3.19 7.72 0.54
N TYR A 15 -2.90 6.61 -0.14
CA TYR A 15 -3.80 5.92 -1.06
C TYR A 15 -3.93 4.47 -0.62
N MET A 16 -5.15 3.96 -0.56
CA MET A 16 -5.43 2.59 -0.12
C MET A 16 -6.22 1.85 -1.20
N PHE A 17 -5.74 0.66 -1.56
CA PHE A 17 -6.41 -0.28 -2.45
C PHE A 17 -6.79 -1.52 -1.65
N ALA A 18 -8.10 -1.78 -1.59
CA ALA A 18 -8.69 -2.84 -0.80
C ALA A 18 -9.78 -3.54 -1.60
N PHE A 19 -10.09 -4.77 -1.23
CA PHE A 19 -11.25 -5.49 -1.74
C PHE A 19 -12.49 -5.12 -0.93
N ASP A 20 -13.67 -5.32 -1.52
CA ASP A 20 -14.97 -5.01 -0.94
C ASP A 20 -15.27 -5.78 0.37
N ASN A 21 -14.58 -6.90 0.60
CA ASN A 21 -14.70 -7.74 1.79
C ASN A 21 -13.72 -7.39 2.92
N ASN A 22 -12.95 -6.30 2.80
CA ASN A 22 -12.06 -5.82 3.87
C ASN A 22 -12.80 -4.90 4.86
N TYR A 23 -12.47 -5.04 6.15
CA TYR A 23 -12.97 -4.16 7.22
C TYR A 23 -11.82 -3.38 7.85
N PHE A 24 -12.05 -2.09 8.13
CA PHE A 24 -11.00 -1.18 8.60
C PHE A 24 -11.42 -0.41 9.85
N PHE A 25 -10.54 -0.38 10.85
CA PHE A 25 -10.60 0.62 11.92
C PHE A 25 -9.89 1.89 11.48
N VAL A 26 -10.62 2.77 10.78
CA VAL A 26 -10.05 3.94 10.10
C VAL A 26 -9.24 4.84 11.03
N GLU A 27 -9.74 5.13 12.24
CA GLU A 27 -9.01 5.98 13.21
C GLU A 27 -7.64 5.41 13.59
N ARG A 28 -7.59 4.10 13.82
CA ARG A 28 -6.34 3.41 14.14
C ARG A 28 -5.39 3.43 12.95
N LEU A 29 -5.91 3.18 11.75
CA LEU A 29 -5.13 3.21 10.51
C LEU A 29 -4.50 4.60 10.30
N VAL A 30 -5.30 5.67 10.39
CA VAL A 30 -4.81 7.05 10.22
C VAL A 30 -3.73 7.39 11.26
N LYS A 31 -3.91 6.98 12.53
CA LYS A 31 -2.91 7.18 13.59
C LYS A 31 -1.59 6.45 13.33
N GLU A 32 -1.64 5.27 12.70
CA GLU A 32 -0.42 4.55 12.32
C GLU A 32 0.26 5.22 11.13
N LEU A 33 -0.50 5.60 10.10
CA LEU A 33 0.03 6.30 8.91
C LEU A 33 0.62 7.67 9.26
N SER A 34 0.06 8.40 10.22
CA SER A 34 0.56 9.72 10.65
C SER A 34 1.95 9.69 11.29
N LYS A 35 2.51 8.51 11.57
CA LYS A 35 3.88 8.37 12.08
C LYS A 35 4.93 8.43 10.97
N PHE A 36 4.50 8.36 9.72
CA PHE A 36 5.37 8.30 8.55
C PHE A 36 5.25 9.58 7.72
N ASP A 37 6.36 10.00 7.11
CA ASP A 37 6.36 11.10 6.16
C ASP A 37 5.86 10.62 4.79
N SER A 38 4.69 11.09 4.37
CA SER A 38 4.07 10.74 3.09
C SER A 38 4.82 11.25 1.86
N HIS A 39 5.82 12.11 2.04
CA HIS A 39 6.70 12.57 0.96
C HIS A 39 7.81 11.58 0.63
N LEU A 40 8.03 10.57 1.49
CA LEU A 40 8.95 9.47 1.22
C LEU A 40 8.23 8.36 0.42
N PRO A 41 8.95 7.56 -0.39
CA PRO A 41 8.38 6.47 -1.19
C PRO A 41 8.01 5.26 -0.30
N ILE A 42 6.99 5.43 0.54
CA ILE A 42 6.53 4.41 1.49
C ILE A 42 5.35 3.65 0.89
N TYR A 43 5.43 2.32 0.92
CA TYR A 43 4.28 1.47 0.69
C TYR A 43 4.28 0.29 1.65
N THR A 44 3.08 -0.22 1.93
CA THR A 44 2.90 -1.41 2.77
C THR A 44 1.80 -2.31 2.22
N ILE A 45 1.89 -3.59 2.61
CA ILE A 45 0.95 -4.64 2.24
C ILE A 45 0.42 -5.20 3.55
N LEU A 46 -0.81 -4.84 3.88
CA LEU A 46 -1.46 -5.37 5.07
C LEU A 46 -2.07 -6.73 4.72
N ARG A 47 -1.59 -7.75 5.43
CA ARG A 47 -2.13 -9.11 5.39
C ARG A 47 -2.71 -9.45 6.74
N ASP A 48 -3.87 -10.07 6.74
CA ASP A 48 -4.29 -10.84 7.91
C ASP A 48 -3.72 -12.25 7.76
N SER A 49 -2.71 -12.57 8.57
CA SER A 49 -2.11 -13.90 8.61
C SER A 49 -2.92 -14.88 9.45
N ASN A 50 -3.98 -14.43 10.12
CA ASN A 50 -4.59 -15.20 11.19
C ASN A 50 -6.10 -14.99 11.30
N THR A 51 -6.86 -15.49 10.32
CA THR A 51 -8.31 -15.67 10.48
C THR A 51 -8.84 -16.81 9.63
N ASN A 52 -9.85 -17.50 10.15
CA ASN A 52 -10.74 -18.42 9.40
C ASN A 52 -11.57 -17.70 8.32
N ILE A 53 -11.27 -16.43 8.03
CA ILE A 53 -11.93 -15.56 7.08
C ILE A 53 -10.85 -15.14 6.08
N PRO A 54 -10.97 -15.49 4.78
CA PRO A 54 -9.94 -15.16 3.81
C PRO A 54 -9.99 -13.66 3.48
N HIS A 55 -9.26 -12.85 4.25
CA HIS A 55 -9.07 -11.44 3.91
C HIS A 55 -8.08 -11.33 2.75
N LYS A 56 -8.45 -10.51 1.77
CA LYS A 56 -7.56 -10.17 0.66
C LYS A 56 -6.55 -9.11 1.13
N PRO A 57 -5.32 -9.11 0.55
CA PRO A 57 -4.31 -8.14 0.91
C PRO A 57 -4.78 -6.72 0.60
N VAL A 58 -4.37 -5.78 1.45
CA VAL A 58 -4.65 -4.35 1.29
C VAL A 58 -3.33 -3.65 1.01
N LEU A 59 -3.29 -2.86 -0.06
CA LEU A 59 -2.13 -2.07 -0.41
C LEU A 59 -2.32 -0.64 0.06
N ILE A 60 -1.31 -0.08 0.70
CA ILE A 60 -1.29 1.34 1.06
C ILE A 60 -0.02 1.96 0.51
N PHE A 61 -0.17 3.08 -0.17
CA PHE A 61 0.92 3.86 -0.75
C PHE A 61 0.90 5.27 -0.18
N SER A 62 2.07 5.81 0.11
CA SER A 62 2.24 7.26 0.19
C SER A 62 2.02 7.86 -1.20
N ARG A 63 1.72 9.16 -1.24
CA ARG A 63 1.60 9.89 -2.50
C ARG A 63 2.86 9.77 -3.37
N PHE A 64 4.05 9.89 -2.76
CA PHE A 64 5.30 9.79 -3.50
C PHE A 64 5.45 8.38 -4.09
N ALA A 65 5.20 7.34 -3.30
CA ALA A 65 5.27 5.95 -3.78
C ALA A 65 4.29 5.69 -4.93
N LEU A 66 3.06 6.19 -4.85
CA LEU A 66 2.08 5.97 -5.91
C LEU A 66 2.41 6.76 -7.19
N ASN A 67 2.97 7.96 -7.09
CA ASN A 67 3.48 8.68 -8.25
C ASN A 67 4.63 7.89 -8.90
N THR A 68 5.61 7.45 -8.11
CA THR A 68 6.72 6.61 -8.60
C THR A 68 6.20 5.34 -9.25
N PHE A 69 5.19 4.68 -8.66
CA PHE A 69 4.55 3.51 -9.24
C PHE A 69 3.96 3.82 -10.63
N TYR A 70 3.21 4.92 -10.78
CA TYR A 70 2.63 5.28 -12.08
C TYR A 70 3.67 5.66 -13.13
N ASP A 71 4.78 6.25 -12.71
CA ASP A 71 5.89 6.58 -13.61
C ASP A 71 6.65 5.31 -14.06
N LEU A 72 6.74 4.29 -13.20
CA LEU A 72 7.46 3.03 -13.48
C LEU A 72 6.61 1.96 -14.18
N GLN A 73 5.29 2.05 -14.11
CA GLN A 73 4.37 1.06 -14.68
C GLN A 73 4.52 0.90 -16.21
N GLU A 74 5.18 1.86 -16.89
CA GLU A 74 5.42 1.80 -18.33
C GLU A 74 6.60 0.91 -18.73
N ASP A 75 7.58 0.62 -17.84
CA ASP A 75 8.85 -0.01 -18.25
C ASP A 75 9.30 -1.25 -17.45
N ASN A 76 8.91 -1.43 -16.18
CA ASN A 76 9.57 -2.41 -15.27
C ASN A 76 8.69 -3.49 -14.64
N CYS A 77 7.39 -3.51 -14.92
CA CYS A 77 6.49 -4.48 -14.31
C CYS A 77 6.47 -5.80 -15.10
N SER A 78 6.95 -6.90 -14.51
CA SER A 78 6.82 -8.24 -15.11
C SER A 78 5.34 -8.66 -15.16
N GLU A 79 4.87 -9.16 -16.30
CA GLU A 79 3.52 -9.72 -16.42
C GLU A 79 3.43 -11.17 -15.89
N ASN A 80 4.58 -11.81 -15.64
CA ASN A 80 4.69 -13.25 -15.34
C ASN A 80 4.76 -13.55 -13.84
N VAL A 81 4.11 -12.75 -12.99
CA VAL A 81 4.24 -12.87 -11.52
C VAL A 81 2.99 -13.48 -10.90
N GLU A 82 3.18 -14.49 -10.05
CA GLU A 82 2.06 -15.25 -9.46
C GLU A 82 1.38 -14.52 -8.30
N ASN A 83 2.04 -13.51 -7.71
CA ASN A 83 1.50 -12.76 -6.58
C ASN A 83 1.79 -11.25 -6.66
N VAL A 84 0.91 -10.46 -6.06
CA VAL A 84 0.95 -8.98 -6.06
C VAL A 84 2.20 -8.44 -5.36
N GLU A 85 2.77 -9.18 -4.41
CA GLU A 85 3.97 -8.76 -3.66
C GLU A 85 5.22 -8.76 -4.52
N GLU A 86 5.43 -9.85 -5.22
CA GLU A 86 6.53 -10.05 -6.15
C GLU A 86 6.36 -9.12 -7.37
N TRP A 87 5.13 -8.89 -7.79
CA TRP A 87 4.84 -7.89 -8.81
C TRP A 87 5.20 -6.48 -8.34
N LEU A 88 4.75 -6.07 -7.15
CA LEU A 88 5.05 -4.74 -6.60
C LEU A 88 6.54 -4.55 -6.31
N SER A 89 7.24 -5.56 -5.82
CA SER A 89 8.68 -5.47 -5.57
C SER A 89 9.47 -5.33 -6.86
N THR A 90 9.04 -6.03 -7.93
CA THR A 90 9.63 -5.90 -9.27
C THR A 90 9.35 -4.53 -9.88
N CYS A 91 8.11 -4.04 -9.79
CA CYS A 91 7.72 -2.74 -10.32
C CYS A 91 8.39 -1.57 -9.60
N MET A 92 8.42 -1.60 -8.27
CA MET A 92 8.83 -0.45 -7.46
C MET A 92 10.35 -0.35 -7.27
N SER A 93 11.09 -1.45 -7.40
CA SER A 93 12.53 -1.53 -7.06
C SER A 93 12.87 -1.01 -5.64
N ILE A 94 11.86 -0.85 -4.79
CA ILE A 94 11.94 -0.37 -3.41
C ILE A 94 11.30 -1.46 -2.55
N PRO A 95 11.94 -1.90 -1.46
CA PRO A 95 11.35 -2.91 -0.58
C PRO A 95 10.14 -2.35 0.20
N PRO A 96 9.10 -3.16 0.44
CA PRO A 96 7.93 -2.73 1.22
C PRO A 96 8.33 -2.46 2.67
N ILE A 97 7.71 -1.47 3.29
CA ILE A 97 7.79 -1.31 4.74
C ILE A 97 6.71 -2.20 5.37
N THR A 98 7.13 -3.09 6.27
CA THR A 98 6.20 -3.88 7.06
C THR A 98 5.61 -3.03 8.19
N ILE A 99 4.34 -2.66 8.09
CA ILE A 99 3.61 -2.06 9.21
C ILE A 99 3.06 -3.21 10.06
N SER A 100 3.79 -3.58 11.13
CA SER A 100 3.26 -4.53 12.11
C SER A 100 2.12 -3.85 12.88
N ILE A 101 0.89 -4.31 12.67
CA ILE A 101 -0.26 -3.98 13.54
C ILE A 101 -0.19 -4.91 14.76
N ASP A 102 0.95 -4.95 15.45
CA ASP A 102 1.04 -5.77 16.65
C ASP A 102 0.02 -5.27 17.68
N LYS A 103 -0.81 -6.20 18.15
CA LYS A 103 -1.62 -6.03 19.34
C LYS A 103 -0.65 -5.82 20.49
N MET A 104 -0.43 -4.57 20.90
CA MET A 104 -0.05 -4.30 22.28
C MET A 104 -1.21 -4.75 23.17
N ARG A 105 -1.28 -6.05 23.46
CA ARG A 105 -1.89 -6.57 24.68
C ARG A 105 -1.06 -6.01 25.82
N LYS A 106 -1.42 -4.82 26.31
CA LYS A 106 -1.06 -4.45 27.67
C LYS A 106 -1.80 -5.42 28.57
N SER A 107 -1.13 -6.46 29.06
CA SER A 107 -1.62 -7.21 30.21
C SER A 107 -1.71 -6.23 31.38
N ARG A 108 -2.92 -6.01 31.88
CA ARG A 108 -3.12 -5.56 33.25
C ARG A 108 -3.13 -6.78 34.15
#